data_AF-A0A2M8CWX9-F1
#
_entry.id   AF-A0A2M8CWX9-F1
#
_cell.length_a   1.000
_cell.length_b   1.000
_cell.length_c   1.000
_cell.angle_alpha   90.00
_cell.angle_beta   90.00
_cell.angle_gamma   90.00
#
_symmetry.space_group_name_H-M   'P 1'
#
loop_
_entity.id
_entity.type
_entity.pdbx_description
1 polymer ?
#
loop_
_entity_poly.entity_id
_entity_poly.type
_entity_poly.pdbx_seq_one_letter_code
_entity_poly.pdbx_strand_id
1 'polypeptide(L)'
;PDYISVDQRLLNAHGADILAGNSGTYFMNVTNQDRSIGARISGLLCRKFGERGLAADTIKLKFKGVAGQSLGIGLIQGVTIDLEGAANDGVGKSLSGGTIIVRPDDYSPMQDYTQENTIIGNSCLYGAIHGELYAAGKAGNRFAVRLSGATAVTEGAEDHACEYMTAGTVAILGEVGRNFGAGMSGGEAFVYDEKDRLKDTASEDVKDKIQTLETGSEEEQKLKNLVTRHANATGSLYAQKLLQDWDNAVKNFRYIAPQKMKIKSAPAMKI
;
A
#
# COMPACT_ATOMS: atom_id res chain seq x y z
N PRO A 1 -11.00 7.43 -32.50
CA PRO A 1 -12.10 7.38 -31.52
C PRO A 1 -11.66 8.02 -30.20
N ASP A 2 -12.40 9.00 -29.71
CA ASP A 2 -12.10 9.69 -28.46
C ASP A 2 -12.18 8.68 -27.30
N TYR A 3 -11.03 8.35 -26.73
CA TYR A 3 -10.95 7.46 -25.59
C TYR A 3 -11.62 8.12 -24.37
N ILE A 4 -12.67 7.49 -23.85
CA ILE A 4 -13.36 7.94 -22.63
C ILE A 4 -12.78 7.19 -21.43
N SER A 5 -12.23 7.93 -20.46
CA SER A 5 -11.64 7.32 -19.26
C SER A 5 -12.66 6.54 -18.42
N VAL A 6 -12.19 5.55 -17.65
CA VAL A 6 -13.01 4.78 -16.69
C VAL A 6 -13.81 5.71 -15.76
N ASP A 7 -13.17 6.73 -15.20
CA ASP A 7 -13.85 7.71 -14.34
C ASP A 7 -15.01 8.39 -15.05
N GLN A 8 -14.85 8.79 -16.32
CA GLN A 8 -15.94 9.43 -17.05
C GLN A 8 -17.04 8.42 -17.42
N ARG A 9 -16.69 7.17 -17.71
CA ARG A 9 -17.69 6.09 -17.90
C ARG A 9 -18.50 5.86 -16.62
N LEU A 10 -17.84 5.80 -15.46
CA LEU A 10 -18.49 5.67 -14.14
C LEU A 10 -19.37 6.88 -13.83
N LEU A 11 -18.90 8.10 -14.10
CA LEU A 11 -19.69 9.32 -13.87
C LEU A 11 -20.88 9.43 -14.82
N ASN A 12 -20.77 8.95 -16.07
CA ASN A 12 -21.90 8.92 -16.99
C ASN A 12 -22.99 7.96 -16.52
N ALA A 13 -22.61 6.81 -15.96
CA ALA A 13 -23.54 5.78 -15.51
C ALA A 13 -24.10 6.05 -14.10
N HIS A 14 -23.29 6.58 -13.19
CA HIS A 14 -23.56 6.63 -11.75
C HIS A 14 -23.19 7.96 -11.10
N GLY A 15 -22.96 9.03 -11.88
CA GLY A 15 -22.46 10.30 -11.37
C GLY A 15 -23.37 10.95 -10.34
N ALA A 16 -24.69 10.78 -10.44
CA ALA A 16 -25.63 11.33 -9.47
C ALA A 16 -25.36 10.79 -8.06
N ASP A 17 -25.22 9.47 -7.92
CA ASP A 17 -24.98 8.81 -6.63
C ASP A 17 -23.56 9.04 -6.12
N ILE A 18 -22.56 8.84 -7.00
CA ILE A 18 -21.15 9.03 -6.64
C ILE A 18 -20.93 10.46 -6.14
N LEU A 19 -21.40 11.47 -6.89
CA LEU A 19 -21.18 12.87 -6.51
C LEU A 19 -22.09 13.32 -5.37
N ALA A 20 -23.20 12.63 -5.10
CA ALA A 20 -23.99 12.84 -3.88
C ALA A 20 -23.28 12.30 -2.62
N GLY A 21 -22.30 11.41 -2.76
CA GLY A 21 -21.71 10.68 -1.63
C GLY A 21 -22.62 9.56 -1.14
N ASN A 22 -23.51 9.06 -1.99
CA ASN A 22 -24.38 7.93 -1.66
C ASN A 22 -23.54 6.65 -1.63
N SER A 23 -23.75 5.82 -0.61
CA SER A 23 -23.05 4.55 -0.51
C SER A 23 -23.38 3.64 -1.69
N GLY A 24 -22.36 3.09 -2.36
CA GLY A 24 -22.57 2.28 -3.56
C GLY A 24 -21.35 1.47 -3.97
N THR A 25 -21.61 0.36 -4.67
CA THR A 25 -20.58 -0.48 -5.29
C THR A 25 -20.77 -0.51 -6.80
N TYR A 26 -19.70 -0.22 -7.55
CA TYR A 26 -19.73 -0.04 -8.99
C TYR A 26 -18.68 -0.93 -9.64
N PHE A 27 -19.05 -1.64 -10.71
CA PHE A 27 -18.22 -2.66 -11.34
C PHE A 27 -17.80 -2.23 -12.75
N MET A 28 -16.55 -2.47 -13.14
CA MET A 28 -16.08 -2.26 -14.51
C MET A 28 -14.88 -3.13 -14.89
N ASN A 29 -14.80 -3.54 -16.15
CA ASN A 29 -13.57 -4.15 -16.68
C ASN A 29 -12.55 -3.07 -17.07
N VAL A 30 -11.27 -3.33 -16.79
CA VAL A 30 -10.17 -2.40 -17.07
C VAL A 30 -9.06 -3.10 -17.84
N THR A 31 -8.34 -2.31 -18.63
CA THR A 31 -7.20 -2.71 -19.44
C THR A 31 -6.02 -1.78 -19.16
N ASN A 32 -4.83 -2.17 -19.60
CA ASN A 32 -3.62 -1.39 -19.35
C ASN A 32 -3.64 0.03 -19.99
N GLN A 33 -4.61 0.29 -20.88
CA GLN A 33 -4.88 1.62 -21.45
C GLN A 33 -5.64 2.54 -20.47
N ASP A 34 -6.34 1.95 -19.49
CA ASP A 34 -7.10 2.64 -18.46
C ASP A 34 -6.17 3.17 -17.36
N ARG A 35 -5.69 4.41 -17.55
CA ARG A 35 -4.76 5.11 -16.66
C ARG A 35 -5.47 6.06 -15.70
N SER A 36 -4.83 6.33 -14.57
CA SER A 36 -5.26 7.33 -13.57
C SER A 36 -6.69 7.13 -13.06
N ILE A 37 -7.13 5.87 -13.00
CA ILE A 37 -8.47 5.51 -12.52
C ILE A 37 -8.65 6.00 -11.07
N GLY A 38 -9.78 6.65 -10.79
CA GLY A 38 -10.13 7.22 -9.50
C GLY A 38 -9.74 8.68 -9.32
N ALA A 39 -8.84 9.23 -10.15
CA ALA A 39 -8.32 10.59 -9.99
C ALA A 39 -9.39 11.67 -10.18
N ARG A 40 -10.22 11.54 -11.23
CA ARG A 40 -11.25 12.53 -11.55
C ARG A 40 -12.40 12.45 -10.56
N ILE A 41 -12.82 11.23 -10.19
CA ILE A 41 -13.83 11.01 -9.16
C ILE A 41 -13.35 11.63 -7.84
N SER A 42 -12.12 11.33 -7.41
CA SER A 42 -11.56 11.86 -6.15
C SER A 42 -11.44 13.38 -6.18
N GLY A 43 -11.03 13.98 -7.29
CA GLY A 43 -10.98 15.44 -7.43
C GLY A 43 -12.35 16.11 -7.36
N LEU A 44 -13.40 15.48 -7.89
CA LEU A 44 -14.77 15.98 -7.80
C LEU A 44 -15.33 15.84 -6.37
N LEU A 45 -15.09 14.70 -5.72
CA LEU A 45 -15.48 14.46 -4.33
C LEU A 45 -14.74 15.42 -3.39
N CYS A 46 -13.44 15.61 -3.56
CA CYS A 46 -12.64 16.55 -2.77
C CYS A 46 -13.16 17.98 -2.88
N ARG A 47 -13.53 18.43 -4.09
CA ARG A 47 -14.14 19.76 -4.29
C ARG A 47 -15.46 19.94 -3.53
N LYS A 48 -16.20 18.86 -3.30
CA LYS A 48 -17.50 18.91 -2.63
C LYS A 48 -17.42 18.69 -1.11
N PHE A 49 -16.61 17.74 -0.67
CA PHE A 49 -16.54 17.27 0.71
C PHE A 49 -15.26 17.69 1.45
N GLY A 50 -14.32 18.33 0.76
CA GLY A 50 -13.01 18.71 1.30
C GLY A 50 -12.12 17.49 1.57
N GLU A 51 -10.97 17.74 2.21
CA GLU A 51 -9.94 16.71 2.47
C GLU A 51 -10.41 15.57 3.39
N ARG A 52 -11.40 15.82 4.25
CA ARG A 52 -11.99 14.78 5.10
C ARG A 52 -12.74 13.71 4.29
N GLY A 53 -13.11 14.01 3.05
CA GLY A 53 -13.78 13.09 2.15
C GLY A 53 -15.10 12.57 2.71
N LEU A 54 -15.35 11.28 2.52
CA LEU A 54 -16.55 10.57 2.94
C LEU A 54 -16.23 9.62 4.10
N ALA A 55 -17.27 9.03 4.70
CA ALA A 55 -17.08 7.89 5.58
C ALA A 55 -16.35 6.76 4.83
N ALA A 56 -15.53 5.98 5.54
CA ALA A 56 -14.81 4.85 4.94
C ALA A 56 -15.76 3.95 4.14
N ASP A 57 -15.30 3.43 3.01
CA ASP A 57 -16.06 2.47 2.19
C ASP A 57 -17.39 2.98 1.60
N THR A 58 -17.63 4.30 1.58
CA THR A 58 -18.84 4.89 0.96
C THR A 58 -18.91 4.55 -0.53
N ILE A 59 -17.84 4.76 -1.29
CA ILE A 59 -17.79 4.48 -2.73
C ILE A 59 -16.83 3.32 -2.98
N LYS A 60 -17.37 2.17 -3.41
CA LYS A 60 -16.57 0.99 -3.77
C LYS A 60 -16.50 0.84 -5.28
N LEU A 61 -15.31 0.99 -5.84
CA LEU A 61 -15.03 0.79 -7.27
C LEU A 61 -14.35 -0.57 -7.44
N LYS A 62 -15.08 -1.52 -8.00
CA LYS A 62 -14.63 -2.88 -8.25
C LYS A 62 -14.22 -3.05 -9.70
N PHE A 63 -12.99 -3.49 -9.92
CA PHE A 63 -12.43 -3.65 -11.25
C PHE A 63 -11.95 -5.06 -11.49
N LYS A 64 -12.03 -5.50 -12.75
CA LYS A 64 -11.44 -6.76 -13.20
C LYS A 64 -10.56 -6.51 -14.43
N GLY A 65 -9.33 -7.03 -14.40
CA GLY A 65 -8.36 -6.93 -15.50
C GLY A 65 -7.03 -6.31 -15.09
N VAL A 66 -6.35 -5.63 -16.02
CA VAL A 66 -5.03 -5.03 -15.76
C VAL A 66 -5.16 -3.52 -15.76
N ALA A 67 -4.99 -2.83 -14.63
CA ALA A 67 -5.03 -1.37 -14.61
C ALA A 67 -3.78 -0.75 -15.24
N GLY A 68 -3.95 0.34 -15.97
CA GLY A 68 -2.85 1.17 -16.47
C GLY A 68 -2.11 1.92 -15.35
N GLN A 69 -1.19 2.79 -15.75
CA GLN A 69 -0.40 3.58 -14.80
C GLN A 69 -1.27 4.46 -13.89
N SER A 70 -0.79 4.69 -12.67
CA SER A 70 -1.36 5.63 -11.69
C SER A 70 -2.77 5.27 -11.19
N LEU A 71 -3.09 3.98 -11.05
CA LEU A 71 -4.32 3.51 -10.39
C LEU A 71 -4.46 4.17 -9.01
N GLY A 72 -5.59 4.84 -8.75
CA GLY A 72 -5.86 5.46 -7.46
C GLY A 72 -4.96 6.65 -7.13
N ILE A 73 -4.42 7.36 -8.12
CA ILE A 73 -3.66 8.59 -7.87
C ILE A 73 -4.55 9.63 -7.19
N GLY A 74 -4.15 10.10 -6.00
CA GLY A 74 -4.94 11.06 -5.22
C GLY A 74 -6.26 10.50 -4.70
N LEU A 75 -6.39 9.18 -4.52
CA LEU A 75 -7.64 8.57 -4.04
C LEU A 75 -8.02 9.10 -2.66
N ILE A 76 -9.20 9.71 -2.55
CA ILE A 76 -9.67 10.39 -1.34
C ILE A 76 -10.32 9.43 -0.35
N GLN A 77 -10.27 9.79 0.94
CA GLN A 77 -11.01 9.16 2.03
C GLN A 77 -12.47 8.81 1.63
N GLY A 78 -12.84 7.56 1.90
CA GLY A 78 -14.17 7.02 1.65
C GLY A 78 -14.38 6.44 0.25
N VAL A 79 -13.36 6.50 -0.61
CA VAL A 79 -13.32 5.74 -1.87
C VAL A 79 -12.40 4.54 -1.72
N THR A 80 -12.92 3.36 -2.06
CA THR A 80 -12.19 2.10 -2.06
C THR A 80 -12.12 1.56 -3.49
N ILE A 81 -10.91 1.26 -3.96
CA ILE A 81 -10.67 0.54 -5.21
C ILE A 81 -10.34 -0.91 -4.86
N ASP A 82 -11.06 -1.86 -5.44
CA ASP A 82 -10.82 -3.31 -5.34
C ASP A 82 -10.60 -3.85 -6.75
N LEU A 83 -9.34 -4.14 -7.08
CA LEU A 83 -8.90 -4.63 -8.39
C LEU A 83 -8.58 -6.12 -8.31
N GLU A 84 -9.38 -6.90 -9.02
CA GLU A 84 -9.12 -8.30 -9.34
C GLU A 84 -8.30 -8.40 -10.64
N GLY A 85 -7.00 -8.65 -10.49
CA GLY A 85 -6.02 -8.71 -11.57
C GLY A 85 -4.69 -8.10 -11.17
N ALA A 86 -4.16 -7.17 -11.96
CA ALA A 86 -2.84 -6.55 -11.73
C ALA A 86 -2.82 -5.08 -12.13
N ALA A 87 -1.84 -4.31 -11.65
CA ALA A 87 -1.71 -2.89 -11.97
C ALA A 87 -0.28 -2.51 -12.39
N ASN A 88 -0.17 -1.60 -13.35
CA ASN A 88 1.10 -1.02 -13.75
C ASN A 88 1.63 0.00 -12.72
N ASP A 89 2.70 0.73 -13.07
CA ASP A 89 3.40 1.65 -12.18
C ASP A 89 2.51 2.73 -11.53
N GLY A 90 2.90 3.14 -10.33
CA GLY A 90 2.35 4.32 -9.66
C GLY A 90 1.01 4.09 -8.95
N VAL A 91 0.68 2.85 -8.60
CA VAL A 91 -0.52 2.56 -7.78
C VAL A 91 -0.48 3.39 -6.50
N GLY A 92 -1.57 4.10 -6.20
CA GLY A 92 -1.69 4.92 -5.00
C GLY A 92 -0.68 6.07 -4.92
N LYS A 93 -0.14 6.53 -6.06
CA LYS A 93 0.66 7.77 -6.08
C LYS A 93 -0.12 8.90 -5.41
N SER A 94 0.51 9.61 -4.47
CA SER A 94 -0.15 10.70 -3.73
C SER A 94 -1.48 10.30 -3.07
N LEU A 95 -1.59 9.08 -2.53
CA LEU A 95 -2.79 8.60 -1.83
C LEU A 95 -3.23 9.59 -0.72
N SER A 96 -4.54 9.81 -0.60
CA SER A 96 -5.14 10.85 0.22
C SER A 96 -6.33 10.32 1.06
N GLY A 97 -6.12 9.19 1.72
CA GLY A 97 -7.08 8.58 2.64
C GLY A 97 -7.93 7.46 2.06
N GLY A 98 -7.94 7.28 0.73
CA GLY A 98 -8.62 6.15 0.10
C GLY A 98 -7.94 4.80 0.37
N THR A 99 -8.65 3.73 0.04
CA THR A 99 -8.14 2.34 0.16
C THR A 99 -8.00 1.72 -1.23
N ILE A 100 -6.86 1.08 -1.50
CA ILE A 100 -6.62 0.33 -2.73
C ILE A 100 -6.32 -1.11 -2.37
N ILE A 101 -7.04 -2.03 -3.00
CA ILE A 101 -6.87 -3.48 -2.87
C ILE A 101 -6.54 -4.02 -4.26
N VAL A 102 -5.47 -4.79 -4.37
CA VAL A 102 -5.09 -5.48 -5.61
C VAL A 102 -4.85 -6.95 -5.29
N ARG A 103 -5.57 -7.84 -5.94
CA ARG A 103 -5.48 -9.29 -5.73
C ARG A 103 -5.60 -10.03 -7.05
N PRO A 104 -5.02 -11.23 -7.19
CA PRO A 104 -5.17 -12.00 -8.42
C PRO A 104 -6.65 -12.30 -8.70
N ASP A 105 -6.94 -12.63 -9.95
CA ASP A 105 -8.20 -13.24 -10.33
C ASP A 105 -8.45 -14.53 -9.52
N ASP A 106 -9.69 -14.79 -9.13
CA ASP A 106 -10.05 -15.96 -8.30
C ASP A 106 -9.68 -17.30 -8.99
N TYR A 107 -9.60 -17.31 -10.32
CA TYR A 107 -9.19 -18.47 -11.13
C TYR A 107 -7.72 -18.42 -11.55
N SER A 108 -6.96 -17.43 -11.08
CA SER A 108 -5.54 -17.33 -11.38
C SER A 108 -4.78 -18.45 -10.67
N PRO A 109 -3.89 -19.18 -11.37
CA PRO A 109 -3.03 -20.17 -10.72
C PRO A 109 -2.09 -19.51 -9.69
N MET A 110 -1.86 -18.19 -9.78
CA MET A 110 -1.00 -17.43 -8.87
C MET A 110 -1.56 -17.32 -7.44
N GLN A 111 -2.84 -17.64 -7.20
CA GLN A 111 -3.48 -17.55 -5.87
C GLN A 111 -2.70 -18.31 -4.78
N ASP A 112 -2.06 -19.42 -5.13
CA ASP A 112 -1.33 -20.26 -4.18
C ASP A 112 0.09 -19.76 -3.86
N TYR A 113 0.62 -18.87 -4.69
CA TYR A 113 2.00 -18.40 -4.64
C TYR A 113 2.11 -16.91 -5.03
N THR A 114 1.22 -16.11 -4.46
CA THR A 114 1.14 -14.66 -4.68
C THR A 114 2.45 -13.96 -4.32
N GLN A 115 3.13 -14.40 -3.26
CA GLN A 115 4.44 -13.91 -2.81
C GLN A 115 5.57 -14.09 -3.84
N GLU A 116 5.39 -14.94 -4.85
CA GLU A 116 6.40 -15.18 -5.89
C GLU A 116 6.21 -14.30 -7.13
N ASN A 117 5.07 -13.62 -7.24
CA ASN A 117 4.66 -12.94 -8.46
C ASN A 117 4.44 -11.45 -8.28
N THR A 118 4.85 -10.66 -9.28
CA THR A 118 4.60 -9.21 -9.30
C THR A 118 3.14 -8.93 -9.66
N ILE A 119 2.46 -8.11 -8.85
CA ILE A 119 1.05 -7.74 -9.03
C ILE A 119 0.85 -6.23 -9.20
N ILE A 120 1.76 -5.42 -8.62
CA ILE A 120 1.79 -3.96 -8.82
C ILE A 120 3.17 -3.52 -9.31
N GLY A 121 3.19 -2.53 -10.20
CA GLY A 121 4.42 -2.01 -10.81
C GLY A 121 5.30 -1.17 -9.88
N ASN A 122 6.13 -0.34 -10.49
CA ASN A 122 7.13 0.48 -9.80
C ASN A 122 6.52 1.74 -9.16
N SER A 123 7.25 2.34 -8.21
CA SER A 123 6.94 3.65 -7.62
C SER A 123 5.53 3.76 -7.04
N CYS A 124 4.97 2.64 -6.57
CA CYS A 124 3.68 2.63 -5.89
C CYS A 124 3.78 3.40 -4.56
N LEU A 125 2.72 4.12 -4.21
CA LEU A 125 2.62 5.00 -3.05
C LEU A 125 3.60 6.17 -3.04
N TYR A 126 4.11 6.58 -4.21
CA TYR A 126 5.02 7.72 -4.28
C TYR A 126 4.40 8.96 -3.60
N GLY A 127 4.99 9.36 -2.48
CA GLY A 127 4.62 10.57 -1.73
C GLY A 127 3.30 10.51 -0.98
N ALA A 128 2.73 9.32 -0.73
CA ALA A 128 1.39 9.20 -0.15
C ALA A 128 1.30 9.77 1.29
N ILE A 129 0.23 10.53 1.60
CA ILE A 129 0.04 11.24 2.89
C ILE A 129 -1.32 11.01 3.57
N HIS A 130 -2.01 9.91 3.27
CA HIS A 130 -2.88 9.10 4.14
C HIS A 130 -3.51 7.98 3.28
N GLY A 131 -4.12 6.98 3.91
CA GLY A 131 -4.84 5.89 3.22
C GLY A 131 -4.15 4.54 3.34
N GLU A 132 -4.69 3.55 2.65
CA GLU A 132 -4.27 2.15 2.76
C GLU A 132 -4.08 1.49 1.39
N LEU A 133 -3.06 0.64 1.26
CA LEU A 133 -2.83 -0.23 0.10
C LEU A 133 -2.61 -1.68 0.56
N TYR A 134 -3.37 -2.62 0.00
CA TYR A 134 -3.21 -4.06 0.23
C TYR A 134 -3.03 -4.75 -1.12
N ALA A 135 -1.87 -5.37 -1.37
CA ALA A 135 -1.57 -6.03 -2.64
C ALA A 135 -1.13 -7.48 -2.43
N ALA A 136 -1.94 -8.46 -2.86
CA ALA A 136 -1.62 -9.88 -2.76
C ALA A 136 -0.63 -10.29 -3.85
N GLY A 137 0.61 -9.86 -3.67
CA GLY A 137 1.75 -10.15 -4.53
C GLY A 137 2.88 -9.14 -4.33
N LYS A 138 3.94 -9.30 -5.11
CA LYS A 138 5.11 -8.42 -5.04
C LYS A 138 4.84 -7.07 -5.70
N ALA A 139 5.44 -6.03 -5.12
CA ALA A 139 5.57 -4.73 -5.75
C ALA A 139 6.87 -4.64 -6.57
N GLY A 140 6.85 -3.86 -7.64
CA GLY A 140 8.07 -3.50 -8.38
C GLY A 140 9.01 -2.58 -7.59
N ASN A 141 9.97 -1.99 -8.29
CA ASN A 141 11.01 -1.16 -7.70
C ASN A 141 10.44 0.11 -7.08
N ARG A 142 11.13 0.67 -6.08
CA ARG A 142 10.76 1.92 -5.41
C ARG A 142 9.36 1.90 -4.79
N PHE A 143 8.92 0.73 -4.34
CA PHE A 143 7.71 0.61 -3.54
C PHE A 143 7.81 1.52 -2.31
N ALA A 144 6.77 2.30 -2.02
CA ALA A 144 6.73 3.24 -0.90
C ALA A 144 7.85 4.31 -0.91
N VAL A 145 8.31 4.71 -2.10
CA VAL A 145 9.28 5.80 -2.23
C VAL A 145 8.70 7.12 -1.73
N ARG A 146 9.43 7.83 -0.86
CA ARG A 146 9.00 9.08 -0.22
C ARG A 146 7.66 8.95 0.52
N LEU A 147 7.32 7.75 0.97
CA LEU A 147 6.06 7.50 1.68
C LEU A 147 5.99 8.34 2.96
N SER A 148 4.82 8.95 3.20
CA SER A 148 4.61 9.84 4.33
C SER A 148 3.21 9.73 4.93
N GLY A 149 2.87 8.62 5.61
CA GLY A 149 1.66 8.57 6.46
C GLY A 149 0.50 7.76 5.91
N ALA A 150 0.72 6.96 4.86
CA ALA A 150 -0.17 5.87 4.47
C ALA A 150 0.31 4.52 5.03
N THR A 151 -0.59 3.55 5.05
CA THR A 151 -0.33 2.16 5.46
C THR A 151 -0.30 1.26 4.22
N ALA A 152 0.63 0.31 4.16
CA ALA A 152 0.72 -0.59 3.03
C ALA A 152 1.10 -2.01 3.42
N VAL A 153 0.50 -3.01 2.75
CA VAL A 153 0.90 -4.41 2.85
C VAL A 153 1.09 -5.00 1.44
N THR A 154 2.26 -5.60 1.18
CA THR A 154 2.57 -6.36 -0.04
C THR A 154 3.24 -7.68 0.32
N GLU A 155 3.40 -8.59 -0.63
CA GLU A 155 3.98 -9.93 -0.38
C GLU A 155 5.40 -10.06 -0.91
N GLY A 156 6.08 -8.92 -0.99
CA GLY A 156 7.43 -8.76 -1.50
C GLY A 156 7.58 -7.41 -2.19
N ALA A 157 8.82 -6.99 -2.39
CA ALA A 157 9.14 -5.79 -3.14
C ALA A 157 10.49 -5.94 -3.86
N GLU A 158 10.65 -5.28 -5.00
CA GLU A 158 11.95 -5.23 -5.68
C GLU A 158 12.87 -4.16 -5.06
N ASP A 159 13.85 -3.66 -5.82
CA ASP A 159 14.90 -2.77 -5.31
C ASP A 159 14.33 -1.44 -4.82
N HIS A 160 15.01 -0.82 -3.86
CA HIS A 160 14.73 0.52 -3.34
C HIS A 160 13.37 0.67 -2.64
N ALA A 161 12.80 -0.42 -2.11
CA ALA A 161 11.61 -0.32 -1.28
C ALA A 161 11.87 0.58 -0.04
N CYS A 162 10.88 1.41 0.30
CA CYS A 162 10.91 2.41 1.37
C CYS A 162 12.00 3.50 1.23
N GLU A 163 12.54 3.70 0.03
CA GLU A 163 13.50 4.76 -0.25
C GLU A 163 12.92 6.15 0.11
N TYR A 164 13.65 6.95 0.89
CA TYR A 164 13.24 8.28 1.37
C TYR A 164 11.92 8.33 2.17
N MET A 165 11.46 7.20 2.73
CA MET A 165 10.26 7.17 3.58
C MET A 165 10.44 8.06 4.82
N THR A 166 9.43 8.88 5.11
CA THR A 166 9.43 9.86 6.22
C THR A 166 8.36 9.59 7.28
N ALA A 167 7.28 8.90 6.92
CA ALA A 167 6.21 8.50 7.85
C ALA A 167 5.34 7.38 7.24
N GLY A 168 4.45 6.78 8.04
CA GLY A 168 3.56 5.69 7.62
C GLY A 168 4.04 4.33 8.09
N THR A 169 3.33 3.28 7.67
CA THR A 169 3.59 1.91 8.12
C THR A 169 3.55 0.95 6.92
N VAL A 170 4.62 0.19 6.71
CA VAL A 170 4.73 -0.74 5.59
C VAL A 170 4.98 -2.16 6.12
N ALA A 171 4.21 -3.15 5.68
CA ALA A 171 4.51 -4.56 5.91
C ALA A 171 4.78 -5.25 4.56
N ILE A 172 5.94 -5.87 4.43
CA ILE A 172 6.34 -6.65 3.26
C ILE A 172 6.43 -8.10 3.70
N LEU A 173 5.45 -8.91 3.31
CA LEU A 173 5.32 -10.32 3.65
C LEU A 173 6.21 -11.19 2.75
N GLY A 174 7.44 -10.75 2.48
CA GLY A 174 8.36 -11.48 1.63
C GLY A 174 9.67 -10.74 1.46
N GLU A 175 10.44 -11.21 0.49
CA GLU A 175 11.77 -10.66 0.23
C GLU A 175 11.70 -9.24 -0.33
N VAL A 176 12.73 -8.47 -0.02
CA VAL A 176 12.98 -7.14 -0.58
C VAL A 176 14.25 -7.15 -1.44
N GLY A 177 14.23 -6.37 -2.50
CA GLY A 177 15.40 -6.12 -3.34
C GLY A 177 16.46 -5.25 -2.65
N ARG A 178 17.47 -4.89 -3.42
CA ARG A 178 18.65 -4.14 -2.97
C ARG A 178 18.29 -2.73 -2.53
N ASN A 179 19.14 -2.17 -1.68
CA ASN A 179 19.08 -0.81 -1.18
C ASN A 179 17.75 -0.48 -0.47
N PHE A 180 17.16 -1.46 0.24
CA PHE A 180 15.97 -1.26 1.06
C PHE A 180 16.22 -0.15 2.10
N GLY A 181 15.24 0.76 2.24
CA GLY A 181 15.26 1.82 3.25
C GLY A 181 16.31 2.91 3.04
N ALA A 182 16.91 3.05 1.85
CA ALA A 182 17.87 4.12 1.58
C ALA A 182 17.24 5.50 1.82
N GLY A 183 17.88 6.33 2.65
CA GLY A 183 17.34 7.63 3.06
C GLY A 183 16.04 7.57 3.88
N MET A 184 15.63 6.41 4.39
CA MET A 184 14.46 6.28 5.27
C MET A 184 14.74 7.01 6.60
N SER A 185 13.99 8.08 6.84
CA SER A 185 14.18 8.99 7.97
C SER A 185 13.03 8.98 8.98
N GLY A 186 11.90 8.35 8.64
CA GLY A 186 10.82 8.11 9.58
C GLY A 186 9.80 7.07 9.08
N GLY A 187 8.81 6.79 9.92
CA GLY A 187 7.86 5.70 9.72
C GLY A 187 8.37 4.35 10.21
N GLU A 188 7.60 3.31 9.95
CA GLU A 188 7.84 1.95 10.42
C GLU A 188 7.71 0.95 9.27
N ALA A 189 8.62 -0.02 9.19
CA ALA A 189 8.54 -1.11 8.25
C ALA A 189 8.69 -2.47 8.95
N PHE A 190 7.96 -3.46 8.44
CA PHE A 190 8.06 -4.86 8.81
C PHE A 190 8.40 -5.66 7.55
N VAL A 191 9.42 -6.51 7.62
CA VAL A 191 9.83 -7.34 6.48
C VAL A 191 9.91 -8.80 6.93
N TYR A 192 9.24 -9.69 6.20
CA TYR A 192 9.36 -11.14 6.40
C TYR A 192 10.66 -11.64 5.77
N ASP A 193 11.66 -11.90 6.60
CA ASP A 193 13.03 -12.26 6.22
C ASP A 193 13.36 -13.70 6.61
N GLU A 194 12.65 -14.66 6.00
CA GLU A 194 12.82 -16.09 6.27
C GLU A 194 14.24 -16.60 6.01
N LYS A 195 14.98 -15.97 5.09
CA LYS A 195 16.32 -16.40 4.67
C LYS A 195 17.44 -15.59 5.32
N ASP A 196 17.12 -14.71 6.27
CA ASP A 196 18.06 -13.80 6.96
C ASP A 196 18.93 -12.96 5.99
N ARG A 197 18.33 -12.47 4.90
CA ARG A 197 19.01 -11.72 3.82
C ARG A 197 18.77 -10.22 3.87
N LEU A 198 17.88 -9.73 4.74
CA LEU A 198 17.53 -8.31 4.77
C LEU A 198 18.75 -7.42 5.03
N LYS A 199 19.67 -7.85 5.91
CA LYS A 199 20.90 -7.07 6.19
C LYS A 199 21.81 -6.92 4.97
N ASP A 200 21.79 -7.89 4.06
CA ASP A 200 22.61 -7.86 2.84
C ASP A 200 21.99 -6.96 1.77
N THR A 201 20.66 -6.87 1.74
CA THR A 201 19.92 -6.06 0.76
C THR A 201 19.56 -4.67 1.27
N ALA A 202 19.67 -4.39 2.57
CA ALA A 202 19.42 -3.09 3.16
C ALA A 202 20.50 -2.04 2.81
N SER A 203 20.10 -0.77 2.73
CA SER A 203 21.03 0.37 2.73
C SER A 203 21.78 0.46 4.05
N GLU A 204 23.01 0.96 4.02
CA GLU A 204 23.78 1.34 5.22
C GLU A 204 22.98 2.27 6.15
N ASP A 205 22.08 3.08 5.61
CA ASP A 205 21.22 3.98 6.38
C ASP A 205 20.31 3.25 7.38
N VAL A 206 19.98 1.98 7.15
CA VAL A 206 19.01 1.23 7.98
C VAL A 206 19.53 -0.07 8.57
N LYS A 207 20.73 -0.53 8.19
CA LYS A 207 21.29 -1.82 8.66
C LYS A 207 21.37 -1.91 10.19
N ASP A 208 21.73 -0.82 10.87
CA ASP A 208 21.84 -0.74 12.33
C ASP A 208 20.49 -0.59 13.05
N LYS A 209 19.40 -0.33 12.30
CA LYS A 209 18.03 -0.16 12.81
C LYS A 209 17.16 -1.40 12.66
N ILE A 210 17.65 -2.44 11.98
CA ILE A 210 16.96 -3.72 11.80
C ILE A 210 16.93 -4.46 13.14
N GLN A 211 15.73 -4.70 13.66
CA GLN A 211 15.47 -5.35 14.93
C GLN A 211 14.64 -6.61 14.74
N THR A 212 14.85 -7.61 15.60
CA THR A 212 13.91 -8.73 15.76
C THR A 212 12.67 -8.25 16.51
N LEU A 213 11.50 -8.77 16.18
CA LEU A 213 10.29 -8.51 16.97
C LEU A 213 10.35 -9.24 18.31
N GLU A 214 10.08 -8.52 19.39
CA GLU A 214 9.90 -9.11 20.72
C GLU A 214 8.50 -9.71 20.83
N THR A 215 8.40 -10.92 21.39
CA THR A 215 7.12 -11.58 21.60
C THR A 215 6.24 -10.78 22.56
N GLY A 216 5.02 -10.49 22.15
CA GLY A 216 4.04 -9.70 22.90
C GLY A 216 4.19 -8.18 22.77
N SER A 217 5.16 -7.69 21.99
CA SER A 217 5.37 -6.25 21.76
C SER A 217 4.19 -5.56 21.07
N GLU A 218 4.10 -4.24 21.20
CA GLU A 218 3.12 -3.43 20.46
C GLU A 218 3.35 -3.53 18.95
N GLU A 219 4.61 -3.63 18.53
CA GLU A 219 5.05 -3.80 17.15
C GLU A 219 4.56 -5.14 16.57
N GLU A 220 4.68 -6.24 17.33
CA GLU A 220 4.11 -7.53 16.94
C GLU A 220 2.59 -7.45 16.76
N GLN A 221 1.87 -6.86 17.73
CA GLN A 221 0.42 -6.73 17.66
C GLN A 221 -0.03 -5.89 16.47
N LYS A 222 0.68 -4.78 16.21
CA LYS A 222 0.48 -3.93 15.03
C LYS A 222 0.68 -4.75 13.75
N LEU A 223 1.78 -5.49 13.63
CA LEU A 223 2.04 -6.33 12.47
C LEU A 223 0.94 -7.38 12.27
N LYS A 224 0.55 -8.11 13.33
CA LYS A 224 -0.51 -9.12 13.25
C LYS A 224 -1.82 -8.54 12.73
N ASN A 225 -2.17 -7.32 13.16
CA ASN A 225 -3.33 -6.59 12.67
C ASN A 225 -3.20 -6.21 11.18
N LEU A 226 -2.03 -5.78 10.73
CA LEU A 226 -1.77 -5.49 9.31
C LEU A 226 -1.92 -6.74 8.44
N VAL A 227 -1.32 -7.85 8.84
CA VAL A 227 -1.42 -9.13 8.11
C VAL A 227 -2.88 -9.62 8.09
N THR A 228 -3.61 -9.48 9.20
CA THR A 228 -5.04 -9.83 9.29
C THR A 228 -5.88 -8.98 8.34
N ARG A 229 -5.66 -7.65 8.31
CA ARG A 229 -6.37 -6.77 7.38
C ARG A 229 -6.05 -7.11 5.93
N HIS A 230 -4.79 -7.37 5.62
CA HIS A 230 -4.36 -7.78 4.30
C HIS A 230 -5.03 -9.08 3.86
N ALA A 231 -5.03 -10.12 4.71
CA ALA A 231 -5.70 -11.39 4.45
C ALA A 231 -7.22 -11.21 4.21
N ASN A 232 -7.88 -10.38 5.02
CA ASN A 232 -9.31 -10.10 4.89
C ASN A 232 -9.65 -9.28 3.63
N ALA A 233 -8.82 -8.30 3.29
CA ALA A 233 -9.05 -7.41 2.14
C ALA A 233 -8.77 -8.11 0.81
N THR A 234 -7.73 -8.93 0.76
CA THR A 234 -7.24 -9.53 -0.49
C THR A 234 -7.65 -10.98 -0.70
N GLY A 235 -8.04 -11.69 0.36
CA GLY A 235 -8.23 -13.14 0.31
C GLY A 235 -6.92 -13.94 0.22
N SER A 236 -5.75 -13.30 0.41
CA SER A 236 -4.44 -13.93 0.24
C SER A 236 -4.29 -15.22 1.07
N LEU A 237 -4.14 -16.35 0.39
CA LEU A 237 -3.86 -17.65 1.00
C LEU A 237 -2.49 -17.66 1.68
N TYR A 238 -1.52 -16.93 1.13
CA TYR A 238 -0.19 -16.80 1.72
C TYR A 238 -0.24 -16.07 3.07
N ALA A 239 -0.93 -14.94 3.15
CA ALA A 239 -1.10 -14.21 4.40
C ALA A 239 -1.89 -15.00 5.45
N GLN A 240 -2.90 -15.77 5.01
CA GLN A 240 -3.62 -16.69 5.89
C GLN A 240 -2.72 -17.78 6.47
N LYS A 241 -1.82 -18.36 5.66
CA LYS A 241 -0.82 -19.34 6.13
C LYS A 241 0.10 -18.73 7.20
N LEU A 242 0.59 -17.51 7.00
CA LEU A 242 1.39 -16.80 8.01
C LEU A 242 0.62 -16.60 9.32
N LEU A 243 -0.68 -16.29 9.26
CA LEU A 243 -1.52 -16.11 10.45
C LEU A 243 -1.83 -17.43 11.16
N GLN A 244 -1.97 -18.54 10.41
CA GLN A 244 -2.22 -19.87 10.98
C GLN A 244 -1.02 -20.38 11.79
N ASP A 245 0.20 -20.08 11.35
CA ASP A 245 1.45 -20.44 12.03
C ASP A 245 2.17 -19.21 12.61
N TRP A 246 1.39 -18.28 13.19
CA TRP A 246 1.87 -16.96 13.59
C TRP A 246 3.09 -17.01 14.52
N ASP A 247 3.06 -17.89 15.52
CA ASP A 247 4.11 -18.00 16.55
C ASP A 247 5.48 -18.38 15.96
N ASN A 248 5.50 -19.00 14.78
CA ASN A 248 6.72 -19.29 14.04
C ASN A 248 7.01 -18.20 13.00
N ALA A 249 6.01 -17.80 12.23
CA ALA A 249 6.14 -16.77 11.21
C ALA A 249 6.70 -15.46 11.77
N VAL A 250 6.23 -15.02 12.96
CA VAL A 250 6.66 -13.76 13.59
C VAL A 250 8.16 -13.69 13.85
N LYS A 251 8.82 -14.83 14.10
CA LYS A 251 10.28 -14.91 14.37
C LYS A 251 11.13 -14.53 13.15
N ASN A 252 10.55 -14.69 11.97
CA ASN A 252 11.19 -14.34 10.69
C ASN A 252 10.91 -12.89 10.28
N PHE A 253 10.05 -12.16 11.01
CA PHE A 253 9.88 -10.75 10.75
C PHE A 253 11.01 -9.92 11.35
N ARG A 254 11.35 -8.84 10.65
CA ARG A 254 12.24 -7.78 11.09
C ARG A 254 11.46 -6.48 11.18
N TYR A 255 11.67 -5.75 12.27
CA TYR A 255 11.13 -4.41 12.47
C TYR A 255 12.21 -3.37 12.19
N ILE A 256 11.83 -2.34 11.43
CA ILE A 256 12.72 -1.26 11.03
C ILE A 256 12.00 0.06 11.34
N ALA A 257 12.56 0.81 12.28
CA ALA A 257 12.13 2.17 12.57
C ALA A 257 13.38 3.04 12.75
N PRO A 258 13.55 4.12 11.96
CA PRO A 258 14.60 5.08 12.19
C PRO A 258 14.52 5.61 13.62
N GLN A 259 15.65 5.67 14.33
CA GLN A 259 15.71 6.28 15.65
C GLN A 259 15.07 7.68 15.57
N LYS A 260 14.06 7.93 16.42
CA LYS A 260 13.51 9.28 16.60
C LYS A 260 14.68 10.23 16.77
N MET A 261 14.80 11.26 15.92
CA MET A 261 15.76 12.33 16.17
C MET A 261 15.57 12.79 17.61
N LYS A 262 16.55 12.53 18.47
CA LYS A 262 16.64 13.22 19.76
C LYS A 262 16.86 14.67 19.40
N ILE A 263 15.80 15.47 19.35
CA ILE A 263 15.92 16.93 19.30
C ILE A 263 16.73 17.26 20.55
N LYS A 264 18.01 17.60 20.38
CA LYS A 264 18.79 18.20 21.46
C LYS A 264 18.02 19.46 21.82
N SER A 265 17.38 19.46 22.98
CA SER A 265 16.81 20.68 23.55
C SER A 265 17.87 21.76 23.47
N ALA A 266 17.59 22.84 22.75
CA ALA A 266 18.48 24.00 22.73
C ALA A 266 18.75 24.42 24.18
N PRO A 267 20.00 24.72 24.57
CA PRO A 267 20.26 25.20 25.91
C PRO A 267 19.40 26.45 26.12
N ALA A 268 18.66 26.48 27.24
CA ALA A 268 17.82 27.61 27.61
C ALA A 268 18.65 28.89 27.51
N MET A 269 18.20 29.83 26.67
CA MET A 269 18.77 31.16 26.57
C MET A 269 18.58 31.81 27.94
N LYS A 270 19.67 31.97 28.70
CA LYS A 270 19.65 32.75 29.94
C LYS A 270 19.38 34.20 29.54
N ILE A 271 18.21 34.71 29.93
CA ILE A 271 17.88 36.14 29.96
C ILE A 271 18.47 36.71 31.25
#